data_AF-A0A0N4XSD5-F1
#
_entry.id   AF-A0A0N4XSD5-F1
#
_cell.length_a   1.000
_cell.length_b   1.000
_cell.length_c   1.000
_cell.angle_alpha   90.00
_cell.angle_beta   90.00
_cell.angle_gamma   90.00
#
_symmetry.space_group_name_H-M   'P 1'
#
loop_
_entity.id
_entity.type
_entity.pdbx_description
1 polymer ?
#
loop_
_entity_poly.entity_id
_entity_poly.type
_entity_poly.pdbx_seq_one_letter_code
_entity_poly.pdbx_strand_id
1 'polypeptide(L)'
;NEDNRRGIEGVRPDNQYFRYFPQVVLVGNNRIELEHIPELIEEDGKYKVRLHESAWRSRQSPELAVTRKQMMIALQNVQGIYIRGTYNYPARGDAITMSELSKTSLQISLDVAVPQAPGVSGSPAIGVEKCLNCPQGFTGTSCQDPATGYCRKKQRSRVCRTALKNSRGDLTLLLGTLVFTA
;
A
#
# COMPACT_ATOMS: atom_id res chain seq x y z
N ASN A 1 9.50 -7.79 -18.13
CA ASN A 1 9.38 -6.51 -18.88
C ASN A 1 9.69 -6.77 -20.35
N GLU A 2 8.67 -7.19 -21.08
CA GLU A 2 8.75 -7.44 -22.52
C GLU A 2 8.39 -6.17 -23.32
N ASP A 3 9.01 -5.99 -24.48
CA ASP A 3 8.57 -5.03 -25.49
C ASP A 3 7.92 -5.81 -26.63
N ASN A 4 6.59 -5.97 -26.56
CA ASN A 4 5.84 -6.75 -27.55
C ASN A 4 5.85 -6.10 -28.93
N ARG A 5 6.11 -4.79 -29.02
CA ARG A 5 6.25 -4.08 -30.29
C ARG A 5 7.54 -4.46 -31.01
N ARG A 6 8.60 -4.76 -30.26
CA ARG A 6 9.91 -5.16 -30.81
C ARG A 6 10.19 -6.65 -30.73
N GLY A 7 9.36 -7.42 -30.00
CA GLY A 7 9.57 -8.84 -29.75
C GLY A 7 10.81 -9.12 -28.91
N ILE A 8 11.17 -8.21 -28.01
CA ILE A 8 12.38 -8.30 -27.18
C ILE A 8 11.98 -8.58 -25.74
N GLU A 9 12.52 -9.66 -25.17
CA GLU A 9 12.37 -10.00 -23.76
C GLU A 9 13.45 -9.32 -22.91
N GLY A 10 13.12 -8.97 -21.65
CA GLY A 10 14.10 -8.44 -20.69
C GLY A 10 14.58 -7.01 -20.97
N VAL A 11 13.75 -6.18 -21.59
CA VAL A 11 14.10 -4.80 -21.91
C VAL A 11 14.23 -3.99 -20.62
N ARG A 12 15.33 -3.23 -20.48
CA ARG A 12 15.52 -2.33 -19.34
C ARG A 12 14.45 -1.22 -19.39
N PRO A 13 13.83 -0.85 -18.26
CA PRO A 13 12.90 0.27 -18.19
C PRO A 13 13.47 1.53 -18.84
N ASP A 14 12.70 2.17 -19.72
CA ASP A 14 13.10 3.45 -20.30
C ASP A 14 13.01 4.55 -19.23
N ASN A 15 14.14 5.20 -18.96
CA ASN A 15 14.24 6.25 -17.94
C ASN A 15 13.30 7.43 -18.19
N GLN A 16 12.96 7.72 -19.46
CA GLN A 16 11.99 8.76 -19.76
C GLN A 16 10.59 8.36 -19.31
N TYR A 17 10.13 7.14 -19.60
CA TYR A 17 8.76 6.68 -19.33
C TYR A 17 8.54 6.13 -17.93
N PHE A 18 9.62 5.75 -17.24
CA PHE A 18 9.57 5.19 -15.90
C PHE A 18 8.95 6.16 -14.88
N ARG A 19 9.21 7.46 -15.02
CA ARG A 19 8.75 8.49 -14.07
C ARG A 19 7.37 9.08 -14.37
N TYR A 20 6.81 8.84 -15.56
CA TYR A 20 5.51 9.41 -15.94
C TYR A 20 4.32 8.68 -15.32
N PHE A 21 4.47 7.40 -14.96
CA PHE A 21 3.38 6.59 -14.45
C PHE A 21 3.70 6.06 -13.05
N PRO A 22 2.69 5.92 -12.19
CA PRO A 22 2.87 5.37 -10.85
C PRO A 22 3.32 3.92 -10.93
N GLN A 23 4.26 3.59 -10.06
CA GLN A 23 4.79 2.25 -9.93
C GLN A 23 3.95 1.40 -9.00
N VAL A 24 3.48 2.01 -7.91
CA VAL A 24 2.58 1.36 -6.96
C VAL A 24 1.37 2.26 -6.74
N VAL A 25 0.19 1.67 -6.78
CA VAL A 25 -1.07 2.33 -6.43
C VAL A 25 -1.68 1.60 -5.24
N LEU A 26 -1.91 2.35 -4.15
CA LEU A 26 -2.57 1.86 -2.97
C LEU A 26 -4.00 2.42 -2.95
N VAL A 27 -4.98 1.52 -2.88
CA VAL A 27 -6.40 1.88 -2.80
C VAL A 27 -6.92 1.47 -1.44
N GLY A 28 -7.42 2.45 -0.68
CA GLY A 28 -7.87 2.27 0.69
C GLY A 28 -9.18 3.00 0.99
N ASN A 29 -9.95 2.43 1.92
CA ASN A 29 -11.16 3.04 2.48
C ASN A 29 -12.17 3.58 1.44
N ASN A 30 -12.35 2.84 0.33
CA ASN A 30 -13.30 3.07 -0.76
C ASN A 30 -13.12 4.34 -1.60
N ARG A 31 -12.16 5.22 -1.27
CA ARG A 31 -11.98 6.52 -1.96
C ARG A 31 -10.56 7.04 -1.98
N ILE A 32 -9.66 6.51 -1.16
CA ILE A 32 -8.30 7.03 -1.07
C ILE A 32 -7.44 6.25 -2.05
N GLU A 33 -6.91 6.96 -3.03
CA GLU A 33 -6.01 6.42 -4.05
C GLU A 33 -4.67 7.15 -3.91
N LEU A 34 -3.66 6.42 -3.46
CA LEU A 34 -2.30 6.91 -3.28
C LEU A 34 -1.39 6.29 -4.32
N GLU A 35 -0.56 7.12 -4.93
CA GLU A 35 0.39 6.75 -5.96
C GLU A 35 1.82 6.93 -5.46
N HIS A 36 2.67 5.95 -5.74
CA HIS A 36 4.11 6.04 -5.54
C HIS A 36 4.81 6.07 -6.90
N ILE A 37 5.65 7.09 -7.10
CA ILE A 37 6.54 7.19 -8.26
C ILE A 37 7.99 7.15 -7.74
N PRO A 38 8.80 6.20 -8.21
CA PRO A 38 10.21 6.12 -7.84
C PRO A 38 11.02 7.26 -8.49
N GLU A 39 11.99 7.79 -7.75
CA GLU A 39 12.91 8.81 -8.27
C GLU A 39 13.98 8.20 -9.17
N LEU A 40 14.44 6.98 -8.88
CA LEU A 40 15.55 6.32 -9.57
C LEU A 40 15.14 4.92 -10.02
N ILE A 41 15.71 4.47 -11.14
CA ILE A 41 15.65 3.08 -11.59
C ILE A 41 16.77 2.33 -10.89
N GLU A 42 16.41 1.35 -10.07
CA GLU A 42 17.39 0.47 -9.42
C GLU A 42 17.95 -0.53 -10.43
N GLU A 43 19.27 -0.71 -10.46
CA GLU A 43 19.93 -1.57 -11.46
C GLU A 43 19.68 -3.06 -11.21
N ASP A 44 19.41 -3.44 -9.96
CA ASP A 44 19.09 -4.81 -9.56
C ASP A 44 17.59 -5.13 -9.73
N GLY A 45 16.80 -4.17 -10.21
CA GLY A 45 15.35 -4.29 -10.37
C GLY A 45 14.60 -4.42 -9.04
N LYS A 46 15.24 -4.16 -7.89
CA LYS A 46 14.61 -4.28 -6.56
C LYS A 46 14.13 -2.92 -6.08
N TYR A 47 12.82 -2.80 -5.90
CA TYR A 47 12.20 -1.58 -5.44
C TYR A 47 11.74 -1.73 -3.99
N LYS A 48 12.09 -0.72 -3.18
CA LYS A 48 11.70 -0.62 -1.78
C LYS A 48 10.86 0.62 -1.57
N VAL A 49 9.55 0.42 -1.42
CA VAL A 49 8.59 1.51 -1.25
C VAL A 49 8.23 1.63 0.21
N ARG A 50 8.58 2.76 0.84
CA ARG A 50 8.22 3.03 2.23
C ARG A 50 6.75 3.41 2.32
N LEU A 51 6.01 2.81 3.25
CA LEU A 51 4.66 3.23 3.61
C LEU A 51 4.69 4.46 4.54
N HIS A 52 5.29 5.56 4.07
CA HIS A 52 5.38 6.83 4.78
C HIS A 52 4.79 7.93 3.91
N GLU A 53 4.01 8.85 4.48
CA GLU A 53 3.25 9.85 3.73
C GLU A 53 4.09 10.69 2.75
N SER A 54 5.37 10.92 3.06
CA SER A 54 6.29 11.67 2.19
C SER A 54 6.63 10.96 0.87
N ALA A 55 6.42 9.64 0.79
CA ALA A 55 6.74 8.83 -0.38
C ALA A 55 5.54 8.65 -1.33
N TRP A 56 4.37 9.18 -0.98
CA TRP A 56 3.13 8.97 -1.71
C TRP A 56 2.48 10.31 -2.09
N ARG A 57 1.77 10.31 -3.22
CA ARG A 57 0.92 11.43 -3.65
C ARG A 57 -0.53 10.98 -3.77
N SER A 58 -1.48 11.90 -3.59
CA SER A 58 -2.88 11.59 -3.85
C SER A 58 -3.16 11.64 -5.35
N ARG A 59 -3.85 10.63 -5.89
CA ARG A 59 -4.32 10.66 -7.28
C ARG A 59 -5.37 11.75 -7.52
N GLN A 60 -6.16 12.08 -6.50
CA GLN A 60 -7.22 13.08 -6.58
C GLN A 60 -6.71 14.52 -6.42
N SER A 61 -5.57 14.69 -5.74
CA SER A 61 -4.98 16.00 -5.43
C SER A 61 -3.45 15.89 -5.44
N PRO A 62 -2.82 15.68 -6.60
CA PRO A 62 -1.38 15.45 -6.70
C PRO A 62 -0.54 16.65 -6.26
N GLU A 63 -1.09 17.86 -6.30
CA GLU A 63 -0.45 19.08 -5.81
C GLU A 63 -0.38 19.19 -4.28
N LEU A 64 -1.17 18.40 -3.55
CA LEU A 64 -1.19 18.39 -2.10
C LEU A 64 -0.36 17.22 -1.56
N ALA A 65 0.54 17.53 -0.62
CA ALA A 65 1.27 16.50 0.11
C ALA A 65 0.30 15.60 0.88
N VAL A 66 0.54 14.28 0.83
CA VAL A 66 -0.24 13.33 1.61
C VAL A 66 0.03 13.58 3.09
N THR A 67 -1.03 13.70 3.87
CA THR A 67 -0.92 13.85 5.32
C THR A 67 -0.80 12.48 6.00
N ARG A 68 -0.13 12.40 7.16
CA ARG A 68 -0.11 11.21 8.01
C ARG A 68 -1.52 10.65 8.24
N LYS A 69 -2.50 11.51 8.49
CA LYS A 69 -3.90 11.12 8.67
C LYS A 69 -4.48 10.44 7.43
N GLN A 70 -4.25 10.97 6.24
CA GLN A 70 -4.74 10.35 4.99
C GLN A 70 -4.09 8.99 4.75
N MET A 71 -2.77 8.89 4.95
CA MET A 71 -2.04 7.62 4.84
C MET A 71 -2.59 6.57 5.81
N MET A 72 -2.75 6.93 7.08
CA MET A 72 -3.30 6.03 8.11
C MET A 72 -4.73 5.58 7.81
N ILE A 73 -5.59 6.47 7.28
CA ILE A 73 -6.95 6.10 6.88
C ILE A 73 -6.96 5.15 5.68
N ALA A 74 -6.05 5.34 4.72
CA ALA A 74 -5.89 4.42 3.59
C ALA A 74 -5.46 3.03 4.06
N LEU A 75 -4.49 2.95 4.98
CA LEU A 75 -3.95 1.70 5.52
C LEU A 75 -4.93 0.97 6.44
N GLN A 76 -5.86 1.67 7.10
CA GLN A 76 -6.87 1.05 7.97
C GLN A 76 -7.74 0.02 7.22
N ASN A 77 -8.01 0.22 5.93
CA ASN A 77 -8.83 -0.68 5.12
C ASN A 77 -8.34 -0.70 3.68
N VAL A 78 -7.21 -1.38 3.46
CA VAL A 78 -6.61 -1.58 2.13
C VAL A 78 -7.49 -2.50 1.30
N GLN A 79 -7.87 -2.04 0.11
CA GLN A 79 -8.70 -2.77 -0.84
C GLN A 79 -7.86 -3.43 -1.93
N GLY A 80 -6.75 -2.81 -2.29
CA GLY A 80 -5.82 -3.33 -3.27
C GLY A 80 -4.51 -2.57 -3.25
N ILE A 81 -3.43 -3.31 -3.51
CA ILE A 81 -2.11 -2.75 -3.83
C ILE A 81 -1.82 -3.23 -5.25
N TYR A 82 -1.67 -2.28 -6.17
CA TYR A 82 -1.40 -2.54 -7.57
C TYR A 82 0.04 -2.16 -7.86
N ILE A 83 0.81 -3.09 -8.42
CA ILE A 83 2.19 -2.88 -8.83
C ILE A 83 2.24 -2.93 -10.36
N ARG A 84 2.88 -1.93 -10.97
CA ARG A 84 3.06 -1.87 -12.42
C ARG A 84 4.04 -2.95 -12.86
N GLY A 85 3.65 -3.78 -13.84
CA GLY A 85 4.52 -4.85 -14.37
C GLY A 85 5.09 -4.59 -15.77
N THR A 86 4.65 -3.53 -16.47
CA THR A 86 5.23 -3.12 -17.76
C THR A 86 5.87 -1.74 -17.64
N TYR A 87 7.13 -1.62 -18.03
CA TYR A 87 7.92 -0.41 -17.87
C TYR A 87 8.30 0.25 -19.20
N ASN A 88 7.91 -0.35 -20.31
CA ASN A 88 8.08 0.17 -21.66
C ASN A 88 6.88 1.05 -22.06
N TYR A 89 7.01 1.76 -23.19
CA TYR A 89 5.94 2.62 -23.74
C TYR A 89 4.64 1.83 -23.85
N PRO A 90 3.48 2.34 -23.37
CA PRO A 90 2.22 1.61 -23.44
C PRO A 90 1.78 1.47 -24.91
N ALA A 91 2.19 0.40 -25.57
CA ALA A 91 1.66 0.01 -26.86
C ALA A 91 0.38 -0.81 -26.63
N ARG A 92 -0.63 -0.61 -27.48
CA ARG A 92 -1.86 -1.40 -27.45
C ARG A 92 -1.49 -2.85 -27.76
N GLY A 93 -1.46 -3.73 -26.75
CA GLY A 93 -1.02 -5.13 -26.86
C GLY A 93 0.09 -5.53 -25.88
N ASP A 94 0.64 -4.60 -25.10
CA ASP A 94 1.52 -4.94 -23.99
C ASP A 94 0.70 -5.58 -22.86
N ALA A 95 0.81 -6.90 -22.74
CA ALA A 95 0.21 -7.68 -21.68
C ALA A 95 1.32 -8.37 -20.92
N ILE A 96 1.30 -8.26 -19.59
CA ILE A 96 2.14 -9.07 -18.72
C ILE A 96 1.55 -10.47 -18.79
N THR A 97 2.28 -11.43 -19.34
CA THR A 97 1.81 -12.80 -19.38
C THR A 97 2.04 -13.43 -18.01
N MET A 98 1.08 -14.18 -17.45
CA MET A 98 1.24 -14.83 -16.13
C MET A 98 2.48 -15.74 -16.03
N SER A 99 3.02 -16.19 -17.18
CA SER A 99 4.28 -16.92 -17.32
C SER A 99 5.54 -16.07 -17.10
N GLU A 100 5.50 -14.76 -17.30
CA GLU A 100 6.60 -13.86 -16.91
C GLU A 100 6.71 -13.75 -15.39
N LEU A 101 5.57 -13.63 -14.69
CA LEU A 101 5.52 -13.56 -13.22
C LEU A 101 6.13 -14.80 -12.53
N SER A 102 6.19 -15.94 -13.21
CA SER A 102 6.87 -17.14 -12.72
C SER A 102 8.33 -17.26 -13.17
N LYS A 103 8.75 -16.56 -14.23
CA LYS A 103 10.11 -16.58 -14.78
C LYS A 103 11.01 -15.52 -14.13
N THR A 104 10.50 -14.31 -13.94
CA THR A 104 11.09 -13.35 -13.01
C THR A 104 10.67 -13.77 -11.62
N SER A 105 11.62 -14.00 -10.72
CA SER A 105 11.37 -14.31 -9.32
C SER A 105 10.78 -13.07 -8.63
N LEU A 106 9.52 -12.74 -8.95
CA LEU A 106 8.82 -11.55 -8.50
C LEU A 106 8.48 -11.73 -7.01
N GLN A 107 9.47 -11.45 -6.17
CA GLN A 107 9.33 -11.55 -4.74
C GLN A 107 8.67 -10.27 -4.23
N ILE A 108 7.42 -10.38 -3.79
CA ILE A 108 6.70 -9.31 -3.11
C ILE A 108 6.74 -9.62 -1.61
N SER A 109 7.29 -8.71 -0.82
CA SER A 109 7.22 -8.78 0.64
C SER A 109 6.72 -7.46 1.21
N LEU A 110 5.97 -7.54 2.29
CA LEU A 110 5.42 -6.39 3.00
C LEU A 110 5.67 -6.57 4.48
N ASP A 111 6.40 -5.64 5.09
CA ASP A 111 6.67 -5.73 6.52
C ASP A 111 5.43 -5.35 7.33
N VAL A 112 5.21 -6.11 8.40
CA VAL A 112 4.10 -5.90 9.34
C VAL A 112 4.66 -5.84 10.74
N ALA A 113 4.21 -4.88 11.55
CA ALA A 113 4.57 -4.88 12.95
C ALA A 113 3.82 -5.99 13.70
N VAL A 114 4.52 -6.64 14.63
CA VAL A 114 3.96 -7.70 15.48
C VAL A 114 4.00 -7.24 16.93
N PRO A 115 2.98 -7.52 17.75
CA PRO A 115 3.03 -7.23 19.18
C PRO A 115 4.26 -7.87 19.84
N GLN A 116 4.92 -7.13 20.73
CA GLN A 116 6.04 -7.66 21.51
C GLN A 116 5.56 -8.85 22.35
N ALA A 117 6.12 -10.04 22.07
CA ALA A 117 5.89 -11.26 22.82
C ALA A 117 7.15 -11.62 23.63
N PRO A 118 7.03 -12.22 24.83
CA PRO A 118 8.18 -12.64 25.61
C PRO A 118 9.02 -13.65 24.80
N GLY A 119 10.32 -13.36 24.63
CA GLY A 119 11.25 -14.18 23.85
C GLY A 119 11.51 -13.69 22.41
N VAL A 120 10.79 -12.68 21.92
CA VAL A 120 11.02 -12.07 20.60
C VAL A 120 11.74 -10.73 20.78
N SER A 121 13.05 -10.71 20.57
CA SER A 121 13.86 -9.50 20.51
C SER A 121 13.82 -8.90 19.10
N GLY A 122 13.06 -7.81 18.93
CA GLY A 122 13.00 -7.05 17.69
C GLY A 122 13.15 -5.55 17.95
N SER A 123 13.58 -4.80 16.94
CA SER A 123 13.56 -3.34 17.01
C SER A 123 12.11 -2.84 17.10
N PRO A 124 11.85 -1.76 17.86
CA PRO A 124 10.53 -1.13 17.88
C PRO A 124 10.10 -0.75 16.47
N ALA A 125 8.85 -1.05 16.10
CA ALA A 125 8.28 -0.61 14.83
C ALA A 125 8.01 0.91 14.90
N ILE A 126 8.92 1.69 14.33
CA ILE A 126 8.80 3.16 14.27
C ILE A 126 7.67 3.52 13.30
N GLY A 127 6.79 4.43 13.71
CA GLY A 127 5.64 4.88 12.93
C GLY A 127 4.34 4.12 13.20
N VAL A 128 4.40 2.94 13.84
CA VAL A 128 3.21 2.17 14.21
C VAL A 128 2.57 2.72 15.47
N GLU A 129 1.32 3.16 15.34
CA GLU A 129 0.54 3.70 16.46
C GLU A 129 -0.11 2.56 17.25
N LYS A 130 0.33 2.38 18.50
CA LYS A 130 -0.36 1.56 19.50
C LYS A 130 -0.91 2.47 20.60
N CYS A 131 -2.21 2.63 20.64
CA CYS A 131 -2.90 3.40 21.66
C CYS A 131 -3.23 2.49 22.85
N LEU A 132 -2.69 2.81 24.03
CA LEU A 132 -2.99 2.08 25.27
C LEU A 132 -4.30 2.57 25.93
N ASN A 133 -4.64 3.85 25.73
CA ASN A 133 -5.83 4.49 26.30
C ASN A 133 -6.66 5.12 25.18
N CYS A 134 -7.78 4.50 24.82
CA CYS A 134 -8.70 5.07 23.84
C CYS A 134 -9.70 6.04 24.49
N PRO A 135 -10.03 7.15 23.83
CA PRO A 135 -11.09 8.04 24.29
C PRO A 135 -12.45 7.32 24.26
N GLN A 136 -13.41 7.85 25.02
CA GLN A 136 -14.75 7.27 25.15
C GLN A 136 -15.39 7.06 23.77
N GLY A 137 -15.89 5.85 23.53
CA GLY A 137 -16.54 5.47 22.28
C GLY A 137 -15.63 4.84 21.21
N PHE A 138 -14.33 4.69 21.49
CA PHE A 138 -13.37 4.05 20.58
C PHE A 138 -12.68 2.82 21.22
N THR A 139 -12.27 1.87 20.38
CA THR A 139 -11.57 0.63 20.74
C THR A 139 -10.61 0.22 19.61
N GLY A 140 -9.85 -0.86 19.81
CA GLY A 140 -8.84 -1.34 18.86
C GLY A 140 -7.42 -0.89 19.22
N THR A 141 -6.43 -1.49 18.56
CA THR A 141 -4.99 -1.27 18.81
C THR A 141 -4.53 0.16 18.53
N SER A 142 -5.24 0.89 17.67
CA SER A 142 -5.01 2.31 17.33
C SER A 142 -6.27 3.17 17.55
N CYS A 143 -7.22 2.73 18.39
CA CYS A 143 -8.49 3.41 18.65
C CYS A 143 -9.32 3.68 17.38
N GLN A 144 -9.18 2.81 16.40
CA GLN A 144 -9.72 2.98 15.06
C GLN A 144 -11.17 2.48 14.93
N ASP A 145 -11.60 1.63 15.87
CA ASP A 145 -12.90 0.97 15.87
C ASP A 145 -13.89 1.62 16.83
N PRO A 146 -15.20 1.59 16.55
CA PRO A 146 -16.23 1.97 17.51
C PRO A 146 -16.24 1.02 18.71
N ALA A 147 -16.27 1.56 19.93
CA ALA A 147 -16.48 0.76 21.13
C ALA A 147 -17.86 0.08 21.12
N THR A 148 -18.04 -0.95 21.95
CA THR A 148 -19.33 -1.64 22.10
C THR A 148 -20.45 -0.64 22.40
N GLY A 149 -21.52 -0.66 21.61
CA GLY A 149 -22.64 0.29 21.74
C GLY A 149 -22.47 1.61 20.97
N TYR A 150 -21.30 1.87 20.38
CA TYR A 150 -21.03 3.04 19.53
C TYR A 150 -21.01 2.64 18.05
N CYS A 151 -21.30 3.58 17.16
CA CYS A 151 -21.21 3.36 15.72
C CYS A 151 -20.77 4.61 14.96
N ARG A 152 -20.12 4.39 13.80
CA ARG A 152 -19.78 5.46 12.86
C ARG A 152 -20.92 5.68 11.87
N LYS A 153 -21.48 6.89 11.87
CA LYS A 153 -22.48 7.31 10.88
C LYS A 153 -21.78 7.66 9.56
N LYS A 154 -21.81 6.76 8.56
CA LYS A 154 -21.38 7.11 7.19
C LYS A 154 -22.45 8.02 6.58
N GLN A 155 -22.05 9.16 6.00
CA GLN A 155 -22.91 10.14 5.33
C GLN A 155 -23.95 9.52 4.35
N ARG A 156 -23.65 8.35 3.77
CA ARG A 156 -24.54 7.63 2.84
C ARG A 156 -25.41 6.52 3.46
N SER A 157 -25.33 6.27 4.76
CA SER A 157 -26.09 5.22 5.44
C SER A 157 -26.85 5.81 6.62
N ARG A 158 -28.20 5.77 6.57
CA ARG A 158 -29.05 6.05 7.75
C ARG A 158 -28.96 4.94 8.80
N VAL A 159 -28.36 3.80 8.46
CA VAL A 159 -28.20 2.64 9.34
C VAL A 159 -26.83 2.71 10.03
N CYS A 160 -26.88 2.75 11.36
CA CYS A 160 -25.77 2.59 12.28
C CYS A 160 -25.38 1.10 12.28
N ARG A 161 -24.27 0.73 11.61
CA ARG A 161 -23.71 -0.62 11.76
C ARG A 161 -22.92 -0.66 13.05
N THR A 162 -23.38 -1.44 14.01
CA THR A 162 -22.57 -1.86 15.16
C THR A 162 -21.33 -2.59 14.64
N ALA A 163 -20.18 -2.29 15.26
CA ALA A 163 -18.94 -2.99 14.92
C ALA A 163 -19.05 -4.44 15.41
N LEU A 164 -19.45 -5.36 14.53
CA LEU A 164 -19.20 -6.79 14.71
C LEU A 164 -17.68 -6.94 14.67
N LYS A 165 -17.06 -7.31 15.81
CA LYS A 165 -15.63 -7.64 15.87
C LYS A 165 -15.37 -8.75 14.87
N ASN A 166 -14.76 -8.42 13.73
CA ASN A 166 -14.30 -9.43 12.81
C ASN A 166 -12.96 -9.94 13.36
N SER A 167 -12.94 -11.16 13.87
CA SER A 167 -11.76 -11.82 14.46
C SER A 167 -10.70 -12.23 13.42
N ARG A 168 -10.66 -11.58 12.26
CA ARG A 168 -9.66 -11.82 11.22
C ARG A 168 -8.62 -10.72 11.28
N GLY A 169 -7.40 -11.11 11.65
CA GLY A 169 -6.16 -10.34 11.73
C GLY A 169 -6.24 -8.86 11.39
N ASP A 170 -6.04 -8.03 12.42
CA ASP A 170 -5.93 -6.58 12.35
C ASP A 170 -4.79 -6.22 11.35
N LEU A 171 -5.14 -5.92 10.08
CA LEU A 171 -4.21 -5.45 9.04
C LEU A 171 -3.65 -4.04 9.36
N THR A 172 -4.01 -3.47 10.50
CA THR A 172 -3.70 -2.12 10.98
C THR A 172 -2.21 -1.86 11.24
N LEU A 173 -1.34 -2.84 10.98
CA LEU A 173 0.10 -2.80 11.27
C LEU A 173 0.97 -2.69 10.01
N LEU A 174 0.36 -2.40 8.85
CA LEU A 174 1.06 -2.15 7.59
C LEU A 174 1.66 -0.74 7.54
N LEU A 175 2.80 -0.54 8.19
CA LEU A 175 3.64 0.66 8.00
C LEU A 175 5.06 0.28 7.55
N GLY A 176 5.20 -0.93 7.03
CA GLY A 176 6.45 -1.51 6.57
C GLY A 176 6.94 -0.96 5.23
N THR A 177 7.99 -1.61 4.73
CA THR A 177 8.46 -1.41 3.36
C THR A 177 7.78 -2.44 2.46
N LEU A 178 7.17 -1.99 1.38
CA LEU A 178 6.77 -2.87 0.28
C LEU A 178 8.00 -3.08 -0.59
N VAL A 179 8.51 -4.31 -0.61
CA VAL A 179 9.63 -4.70 -1.47
C VAL A 179 9.06 -5.52 -2.63
N PHE A 180 9.43 -5.15 -3.85
CA PHE A 180 9.13 -5.94 -5.03
C PHE A 180 10.31 -5.93 -6.00
N THR A 181 10.35 -6.93 -6.88
CA THR A 181 11.29 -7.02 -7.99
C THR A 181 10.55 -6.75 -9.29
N ALA A 182 11.18 -6.04 -10.22
CA ALA A 182 10.62 -5.61 -11.51
C ALA A 182 11.29 -6.31 -12.70
#